data_AF-A0A2Z6NGP5-F1
#
_entry.id   AF-A0A2Z6NGP5-F1
#
_cell.length_a   1.000
_cell.length_b   1.000
_cell.length_c   1.000
_cell.angle_alpha   90.00
_cell.angle_beta   90.00
_cell.angle_gamma   90.00
#
_symmetry.space_group_name_H-M   'P 1'
#
loop_
_entity.id
_entity.type
_entity.pdbx_description
1 polymer ?
#
loop_
_entity_poly.entity_id
_entity_poly.type
_entity_poly.pdbx_seq_one_letter_code
_entity_poly.pdbx_strand_id
1 'polypeptide(L)'
;MLVGINISDTWLHAAASALRCKVGKVPFLYLRLSIGGDPRRLSFWTDAWLDTWQWQPDLVRGYTVLGAYQILTSQQLDPMDIVDDLIWHKQVPLIVSIFALRLLRDRLPTRDNLARRDIISPETRSCVAGCGGVESTQHLFLSCSTFGPLWSSVRAWIGLLSVDPLTLSDHFL
;
A
#
# COMPACT_ATOMS: atom_id res chain seq x y z
N MET A 1 17.86 -14.31 -15.79
CA MET A 1 18.95 -15.18 -15.29
C MET A 1 18.30 -16.47 -14.82
N LEU A 2 18.79 -17.63 -15.25
CA LEU A 2 18.23 -18.95 -14.91
C LEU A 2 19.20 -19.70 -14.00
N VAL A 3 18.74 -20.18 -12.85
CA VAL A 3 19.55 -20.92 -11.88
C VAL A 3 18.96 -22.31 -11.71
N GLY A 4 19.80 -23.34 -11.88
CA GLY A 4 19.39 -24.72 -11.70
C GLY A 4 19.58 -25.20 -10.27
N ILE A 5 18.53 -25.78 -9.68
CA ILE A 5 18.62 -26.46 -8.39
C ILE A 5 18.43 -27.95 -8.66
N ASN A 6 19.45 -28.76 -8.35
CA ASN A 6 19.42 -30.22 -8.50
C ASN A 6 19.12 -30.71 -9.93
N ILE A 7 19.65 -30.02 -10.94
CA ILE A 7 19.53 -30.39 -12.36
C ILE A 7 20.91 -30.41 -13.00
N SER A 8 21.07 -31.16 -14.11
CA SER A 8 22.35 -31.21 -14.83
C SER A 8 22.65 -29.91 -15.56
N ASP A 9 23.93 -29.56 -15.63
CA ASP A 9 24.40 -28.36 -16.34
C ASP A 9 23.99 -28.36 -17.81
N THR A 10 23.99 -29.53 -18.44
CA THR A 10 23.57 -29.70 -19.85
C THR A 10 22.12 -29.27 -20.05
N TRP A 11 21.23 -29.60 -19.12
CA TRP A 11 19.82 -29.20 -19.20
C TRP A 11 19.64 -27.72 -18.86
N LEU A 12 20.35 -27.22 -17.84
CA LEU A 12 20.30 -25.81 -17.45
C LEU A 12 20.71 -24.88 -18.60
N HIS A 13 21.76 -25.24 -19.34
CA HIS A 13 22.20 -24.48 -20.51
C HIS A 13 21.20 -24.54 -21.67
N ALA A 14 20.60 -25.71 -21.93
CA ALA A 14 19.56 -25.85 -22.95
C ALA A 14 18.33 -24.98 -22.61
N ALA A 15 17.85 -25.04 -21.37
CA ALA A 15 16.73 -24.23 -20.89
C ALA A 15 17.03 -22.72 -20.94
N ALA A 16 18.24 -22.31 -20.54
CA ALA A 16 18.66 -20.92 -20.60
C ALA A 16 18.71 -20.38 -22.04
N SER A 17 19.18 -21.21 -23.00
CA SER A 17 19.18 -20.87 -24.42
C SER A 17 17.75 -20.72 -24.98
N ALA A 18 16.84 -21.64 -24.64
CA ALA A 18 15.45 -21.59 -25.07
C ALA A 18 14.71 -20.34 -24.54
N LEU A 19 14.98 -19.96 -23.29
CA LEU A 19 14.38 -18.81 -22.62
C LEU A 19 15.13 -17.48 -22.86
N ARG A 20 16.15 -17.47 -23.74
CA ARG A 20 17.02 -16.31 -24.01
C ARG A 20 17.57 -15.65 -22.74
N CYS A 21 17.95 -16.46 -21.76
CA CYS A 21 18.43 -16.03 -20.46
C CYS A 21 19.91 -16.42 -20.24
N LYS A 22 20.64 -15.65 -19.43
CA LYS A 22 21.97 -16.06 -18.92
C LYS A 22 21.83 -17.11 -17.82
N VAL A 23 22.72 -18.10 -17.79
CA VAL A 23 22.85 -19.05 -16.67
C VAL A 23 23.46 -18.32 -15.46
N GLY A 24 22.80 -18.41 -14.31
CA GLY A 24 23.25 -17.86 -13.04
C GLY A 24 24.04 -18.88 -12.22
N LYS A 25 24.91 -18.40 -11.33
CA LYS A 25 25.69 -19.22 -10.38
C LYS A 25 25.18 -18.99 -8.97
N VAL A 26 25.22 -20.03 -8.14
CA VAL A 26 24.89 -19.99 -6.70
C VAL A 26 26.19 -20.12 -5.89
N PRO A 27 26.36 -19.37 -4.79
CA PRO A 27 25.46 -18.32 -4.30
C PRO A 27 25.55 -17.03 -5.12
N PHE A 28 24.46 -16.25 -5.14
CA PHE A 28 24.43 -14.89 -5.70
C PHE A 28 23.78 -13.91 -4.70
N LEU A 29 24.14 -12.64 -4.79
CA LEU A 29 23.57 -11.59 -3.94
C LEU A 29 22.25 -11.08 -4.52
N TYR A 30 21.22 -11.04 -3.67
CA TYR A 30 19.94 -10.39 -3.93
C TYR A 30 19.52 -9.60 -2.70
N LEU A 31 19.30 -8.29 -2.86
CA LEU A 31 18.99 -7.39 -1.74
C LEU A 31 19.97 -7.55 -0.56
N ARG A 32 21.27 -7.63 -0.85
CA ARG A 32 22.36 -7.84 0.13
C ARG A 32 22.30 -9.17 0.92
N LEU A 33 21.46 -10.12 0.49
CA LEU A 33 21.43 -11.47 1.02
C LEU A 33 21.98 -12.47 0.00
N SER A 34 22.85 -13.38 0.44
CA SER A 34 23.36 -14.46 -0.41
C SER A 34 22.28 -15.54 -0.59
N ILE A 35 21.63 -15.63 -1.75
CA ILE A 35 20.66 -16.68 -2.05
C ILE A 35 21.40 -17.98 -2.41
N GLY A 36 21.04 -19.07 -1.71
CA GLY A 36 21.61 -20.41 -1.90
C GLY A 36 23.01 -20.61 -1.30
N GLY A 37 23.47 -19.69 -0.45
CA GLY A 37 24.67 -19.89 0.38
C GLY A 37 24.38 -20.77 1.62
N ASP A 38 25.43 -21.21 2.33
CA ASP A 38 25.30 -21.98 3.58
C ASP A 38 25.02 -21.04 4.77
N PRO A 39 23.81 -21.06 5.37
CA PRO A 39 23.45 -20.18 6.48
C PRO A 39 24.22 -20.47 7.77
N ARG A 40 24.99 -21.57 7.86
CA ARG A 40 25.84 -21.90 9.02
C ARG A 40 27.19 -21.17 9.01
N ARG A 41 27.59 -20.55 7.90
CA ARG A 41 28.84 -19.78 7.82
C ARG A 41 28.60 -18.34 8.24
N LEU A 42 29.41 -17.81 9.15
CA LEU A 42 29.28 -16.41 9.63
C LEU A 42 29.32 -15.40 8.47
N SER A 43 30.16 -15.64 7.46
CA SER A 43 30.28 -14.82 6.24
C SER A 43 29.02 -14.76 5.38
N PHE A 44 28.05 -15.67 5.58
CA PHE A 44 26.75 -15.60 4.92
C PHE A 44 25.94 -14.40 5.40
N TRP A 45 26.08 -14.08 6.69
CA TRP A 45 25.32 -13.01 7.34
C TRP A 45 26.05 -11.67 7.30
N THR A 46 27.39 -11.64 7.20
CA THR A 46 28.17 -10.39 7.33
C THR A 46 27.74 -9.25 6.41
N ASP A 47 27.23 -9.54 5.20
CA ASP A 47 26.73 -8.51 4.26
C ASP A 47 25.33 -7.96 4.63
N ALA A 48 24.54 -8.73 5.40
CA ALA A 48 23.22 -8.32 5.89
C ALA A 48 23.28 -7.49 7.18
N TRP A 49 24.45 -7.37 7.83
CA TRP A 49 24.61 -6.63 9.09
C TRP A 49 24.73 -5.11 8.89
N LEU A 50 24.63 -4.63 7.66
CA LEU A 50 24.63 -3.19 7.35
C LEU A 50 23.25 -2.53 7.54
N ASP A 51 22.17 -3.30 7.65
CA ASP A 51 20.83 -2.75 7.88
C ASP A 51 20.50 -2.78 9.38
N THR A 52 20.84 -1.69 10.07
CA THR A 52 20.56 -1.53 11.51
C THR A 52 19.23 -0.82 11.72
N TRP A 53 18.32 -1.43 12.48
CA TRP A 53 17.09 -0.78 12.94
C TRP A 53 17.44 0.34 13.90
N GLN A 54 17.10 1.58 13.53
CA GLN A 54 17.31 2.76 14.36
C GLN A 54 15.98 3.30 14.88
N TRP A 55 15.93 3.57 16.19
CA TRP A 55 14.79 4.24 16.80
C TRP A 55 14.91 5.74 16.53
N GLN A 56 14.19 6.24 15.53
CA GLN A 56 14.27 7.65 15.11
C GLN A 56 14.05 8.68 16.23
N PRO A 57 13.12 8.47 17.19
CA PRO A 57 12.90 9.44 18.26
C PRO A 57 14.09 9.63 19.21
N ASP A 58 14.95 8.62 19.37
CA ASP A 58 16.19 8.75 20.16
C ASP A 58 17.25 7.81 19.58
N LEU A 59 18.15 8.39 18.78
CA LEU A 59 19.25 7.67 18.13
C LEU A 59 20.38 7.29 19.10
N VAL A 60 20.40 7.88 20.30
CA VAL A 60 21.49 7.70 21.28
C VAL A 60 21.14 6.63 22.29
N ARG A 61 19.94 6.72 22.90
CA ARG A 61 19.46 5.70 23.86
C ARG A 61 18.72 4.55 23.17
N GLY A 62 18.29 4.74 21.93
CA GLY A 62 17.49 3.76 21.21
C GLY A 62 16.04 3.70 21.71
N TYR A 63 15.36 2.60 21.38
CA TYR A 63 13.98 2.38 21.78
C TYR A 63 13.85 2.26 23.31
N THR A 64 12.95 3.07 23.90
CA THR A 64 12.50 2.89 25.28
C THR A 64 10.99 2.87 25.33
N VAL A 65 10.43 1.99 26.18
CA VAL A 65 8.97 1.88 26.37
C VAL A 65 8.38 3.21 26.84
N LEU A 66 9.08 3.92 27.72
CA LEU A 66 8.68 5.23 28.22
C LEU A 66 8.63 6.28 27.10
N GLY A 67 9.67 6.36 26.26
CA GLY A 67 9.70 7.30 25.14
C GLY A 67 8.60 6.99 24.12
N ALA A 68 8.38 5.71 23.81
CA ALA A 68 7.29 5.31 22.93
C ALA A 68 5.91 5.68 23.51
N TYR A 69 5.68 5.42 24.80
CA TYR A 69 4.43 5.75 25.47
C TYR A 69 4.17 7.27 25.50
N GLN A 70 5.19 8.07 25.79
CA GLN A 70 5.09 9.54 25.76
C GLN A 70 4.77 10.08 24.37
N ILE A 71 5.33 9.49 23.32
CA ILE A 71 5.01 9.87 21.93
C ILE A 71 3.56 9.52 21.60
N LEU A 72 3.11 8.33 21.96
CA LEU A 72 1.73 7.88 21.71
C LEU A 72 0.70 8.71 22.48
N THR A 73 1.03 9.15 23.69
CA THR A 73 0.08 9.85 24.59
C THR A 73 0.14 11.38 24.47
N SER A 74 1.16 11.93 23.80
CA SER A 74 1.29 13.38 23.57
C SER A 74 0.61 13.86 22.28
N GLN A 75 0.08 12.96 21.45
CA GLN A 75 -0.68 13.33 20.27
C GLN A 75 -2.01 13.98 20.70
N GLN A 76 -2.19 15.21 20.25
CA GLN A 76 -3.39 16.01 20.48
C GLN A 76 -4.52 15.45 19.62
N LEU A 77 -5.71 15.26 20.22
CA LEU A 77 -6.87 14.69 19.54
C LEU A 77 -7.11 15.44 18.21
N ASP A 78 -6.91 14.74 17.10
CA ASP A 78 -7.10 15.24 15.74
C ASP A 78 -8.61 15.23 15.46
N PRO A 79 -9.20 16.20 14.73
CA PRO A 79 -10.55 16.07 14.18
C PRO A 79 -10.87 14.70 13.54
N MET A 80 -9.86 13.97 13.07
CA MET A 80 -9.98 12.57 12.63
C MET A 80 -10.38 11.57 13.71
N ASP A 81 -10.15 11.83 15.00
CA ASP A 81 -10.51 10.92 16.09
C ASP A 81 -12.03 10.78 16.26
N ILE A 82 -12.81 11.83 15.97
CA ILE A 82 -14.28 11.78 15.96
C ILE A 82 -14.76 10.85 14.82
N VAL A 83 -14.09 10.91 13.67
CA VAL A 83 -14.41 10.09 12.51
C VAL A 83 -13.99 8.64 12.76
N ASP A 84 -12.89 8.40 13.47
CA ASP A 84 -12.42 7.06 13.84
C ASP A 84 -13.43 6.36 14.77
N ASP A 85 -14.03 7.05 15.76
CA ASP A 85 -15.08 6.48 16.62
C ASP A 85 -16.33 6.04 15.83
N LEU A 86 -16.68 6.79 14.76
CA LEU A 86 -17.81 6.45 13.90
C LEU A 86 -17.48 5.28 12.96
N ILE A 87 -16.25 5.21 12.44
CA ILE A 87 -15.75 4.13 11.56
C ILE A 87 -15.78 2.79 12.30
N TRP A 88 -15.38 2.76 13.57
CA TRP A 88 -15.21 1.52 14.35
C TRP A 88 -16.46 1.10 15.15
N HIS A 89 -17.64 1.61 14.80
CA HIS A 89 -18.88 1.26 15.49
C HIS A 89 -19.18 -0.25 15.42
N LYS A 90 -19.56 -0.85 16.55
CA LYS A 90 -19.73 -2.32 16.71
C LYS A 90 -20.75 -2.97 15.77
N GLN A 91 -21.69 -2.20 15.24
CA GLN A 91 -22.73 -2.69 14.31
C GLN A 91 -22.29 -2.63 12.84
N VAL A 92 -21.17 -1.98 12.54
CA VAL A 92 -20.64 -1.85 11.19
C VAL A 92 -19.72 -3.03 10.91
N PRO A 93 -19.93 -3.80 9.83
CA PRO A 93 -19.01 -4.87 9.46
C PRO A 93 -17.59 -4.31 9.23
N LEU A 94 -16.57 -5.03 9.72
CA LEU A 94 -15.17 -4.59 9.65
C LEU A 94 -14.71 -4.21 8.25
N ILE A 95 -15.23 -4.88 7.21
CA ILE A 95 -14.89 -4.56 5.81
C ILE A 95 -15.31 -3.14 5.43
N VAL A 96 -16.45 -2.67 5.93
CA VAL A 96 -16.96 -1.31 5.71
C VAL A 96 -16.10 -0.30 6.46
N SER A 97 -15.75 -0.60 7.71
CA SER A 97 -14.86 0.25 8.51
C SER A 97 -13.47 0.41 7.86
N ILE A 98 -12.87 -0.69 7.42
CA ILE A 98 -11.56 -0.66 6.73
C ILE A 98 -11.66 0.10 5.41
N PHE A 99 -12.76 -0.04 4.67
CA PHE A 99 -12.98 0.70 3.45
C PHE A 99 -13.09 2.21 3.73
N ALA A 100 -13.92 2.62 4.70
CA ALA A 100 -14.09 4.02 5.09
C ALA A 100 -12.75 4.65 5.55
N LEU A 101 -11.99 3.93 6.38
CA LEU A 101 -10.66 4.36 6.80
C LEU A 101 -9.71 4.58 5.62
N ARG A 102 -9.72 3.66 4.65
CA ARG A 102 -8.89 3.79 3.44
C ARG A 102 -9.36 4.92 2.55
N LEU A 103 -10.66 5.17 2.45
CA LEU A 103 -11.23 6.27 1.67
C LEU A 103 -10.83 7.62 2.28
N LEU A 104 -11.04 7.80 3.59
CA LEU A 104 -10.76 9.05 4.30
C LEU A 104 -9.27 9.40 4.35
N ARG A 105 -8.40 8.39 4.44
CA ARG A 105 -6.94 8.58 4.38
C ARG A 105 -6.38 8.66 2.97
N ASP A 106 -7.24 8.69 1.94
CA ASP A 106 -6.88 8.70 0.52
C ASP A 106 -5.90 7.56 0.15
N ARG A 107 -6.19 6.35 0.66
CA ARG A 107 -5.37 5.14 0.47
C ARG A 107 -6.04 4.07 -0.39
N LEU A 108 -7.17 4.39 -1.04
CA LEU A 108 -7.77 3.52 -2.03
C LEU A 108 -6.89 3.43 -3.29
N PRO A 109 -6.88 2.30 -4.00
CA PRO A 109 -6.06 2.09 -5.20
C PRO A 109 -6.65 2.81 -6.42
N THR A 110 -6.88 4.12 -6.32
CA THR A 110 -7.26 4.97 -7.45
C THR A 110 -6.06 5.19 -8.37
N ARG A 111 -6.28 5.47 -9.66
CA ARG A 111 -5.16 5.75 -10.58
C ARG A 111 -4.30 6.93 -10.12
N ASP A 112 -4.90 7.95 -9.49
CA ASP A 112 -4.11 9.04 -8.91
C ASP A 112 -3.19 8.55 -7.77
N ASN A 113 -3.69 7.70 -6.86
CA ASN A 113 -2.89 7.10 -5.79
C ASN A 113 -1.80 6.16 -6.29
N LEU A 114 -2.10 5.36 -7.32
CA LEU A 114 -1.12 4.46 -7.92
C LEU A 114 -0.02 5.24 -8.65
N ALA A 115 -0.38 6.31 -9.35
CA ALA A 115 0.57 7.16 -10.05
C ALA A 115 1.44 8.00 -9.09
N ARG A 116 0.93 8.37 -7.92
CA ARG A 116 1.74 9.01 -6.85
C ARG A 116 2.78 8.06 -6.24
N ARG A 117 2.62 6.75 -6.43
CA ARG A 117 3.54 5.70 -5.96
C ARG A 117 4.41 5.13 -7.08
N ASP A 118 4.42 5.76 -8.25
CA ASP A 118 5.14 5.31 -9.44
C ASP A 118 4.80 3.86 -9.88
N ILE A 119 3.61 3.37 -9.54
CA ILE A 119 3.13 2.03 -9.96
C ILE A 119 2.64 2.08 -11.43
N ILE A 120 2.02 3.20 -11.81
CA ILE A 120 1.51 3.42 -13.17
C ILE A 120 2.06 4.74 -13.72
N SER A 121 2.12 4.88 -15.04
CA SER A 121 2.57 6.12 -15.69
C SER A 121 1.65 7.29 -15.29
N PRO A 122 2.20 8.48 -14.98
CA PRO A 122 1.41 9.67 -14.62
C PRO A 122 0.41 10.10 -15.71
N GLU A 123 0.64 9.69 -16.95
CA GLU A 123 -0.24 9.95 -18.09
C GLU A 123 -1.53 9.10 -18.04
N THR A 124 -1.52 8.01 -17.27
CA THR A 124 -2.66 7.08 -17.14
C THR A 124 -3.60 7.42 -16.00
N ARG A 125 -3.46 8.60 -15.38
CA ARG A 125 -4.30 9.09 -14.26
C ARG A 125 -5.76 9.38 -14.62
N SER A 126 -6.13 9.28 -15.90
CA SER A 126 -7.50 9.48 -16.37
C SER A 126 -8.49 8.52 -15.71
N CYS A 127 -9.67 9.03 -15.36
CA CYS A 127 -10.79 8.27 -14.79
C CYS A 127 -11.19 7.08 -15.67
N VAL A 128 -11.39 5.92 -15.05
CA VAL A 128 -11.86 4.69 -15.72
C VAL A 128 -13.19 4.87 -16.45
N ALA A 129 -14.05 5.80 -16.02
CA ALA A 129 -15.30 6.10 -16.69
C ALA A 129 -15.13 6.81 -18.04
N GLY A 130 -13.91 7.27 -18.37
CA GLY A 130 -13.64 7.99 -19.62
C GLY A 130 -14.19 9.43 -19.66
N CYS A 131 -14.55 10.00 -18.51
CA CYS A 131 -15.08 11.37 -18.40
C CYS A 131 -14.02 12.48 -18.60
N GLY A 132 -12.76 12.13 -18.84
CA GLY A 132 -11.66 13.08 -19.03
C GLY A 132 -11.05 13.68 -17.76
N GLY A 133 -11.64 13.44 -16.58
CA GLY A 133 -11.10 13.86 -15.29
C GLY A 133 -10.00 12.94 -14.76
N VAL A 134 -9.27 13.38 -13.73
CA VAL A 134 -8.32 12.53 -12.97
C VAL A 134 -9.10 11.60 -12.04
N GLU A 135 -8.68 10.34 -11.97
CA GLU A 135 -9.26 9.34 -11.07
C GLU A 135 -8.80 9.55 -9.61
N SER A 136 -9.34 10.58 -8.96
CA SER A 136 -9.21 10.74 -7.50
C SER A 136 -10.37 10.08 -6.76
N THR A 137 -10.21 9.86 -5.46
CA THR A 137 -11.30 9.40 -4.58
C THR A 137 -12.48 10.39 -4.62
N GLN A 138 -12.23 11.69 -4.49
CA GLN A 138 -13.27 12.70 -4.58
C GLN A 138 -13.99 12.68 -5.93
N HIS A 139 -13.26 12.50 -7.03
CA HIS A 139 -13.85 12.39 -8.35
C HIS A 139 -14.73 11.15 -8.49
N LEU A 140 -14.22 9.97 -8.13
CA LEU A 140 -14.95 8.70 -8.27
C LEU A 140 -16.27 8.66 -7.47
N PHE A 141 -16.28 9.25 -6.28
CA PHE A 141 -17.43 9.14 -5.36
C PHE A 141 -18.39 10.34 -5.40
N LEU A 142 -17.92 11.54 -5.76
CA LEU A 142 -18.74 12.77 -5.67
C LEU A 142 -18.94 13.48 -7.01
N SER A 143 -17.87 13.72 -7.78
CA SER A 143 -17.94 14.66 -8.92
C SER A 143 -17.88 14.03 -10.31
N CYS A 144 -17.73 12.71 -10.41
CA CYS A 144 -17.73 12.03 -11.70
C CYS A 144 -19.12 12.10 -12.36
N SER A 145 -19.17 12.60 -13.59
CA SER A 145 -20.41 12.66 -14.40
C SER A 145 -21.07 11.29 -14.63
N THR A 146 -20.29 10.21 -14.52
CA THR A 146 -20.76 8.84 -14.75
C THR A 146 -21.12 8.13 -13.45
N PHE A 147 -20.26 8.20 -12.43
CA PHE A 147 -20.49 7.51 -11.15
C PHE A 147 -21.33 8.33 -10.16
N GLY A 148 -21.33 9.65 -10.22
CA GLY A 148 -22.16 10.51 -9.35
C GLY A 148 -23.65 10.18 -9.43
N PRO A 149 -24.27 10.14 -10.63
CA PRO A 149 -25.67 9.75 -10.79
C PRO A 149 -25.99 8.34 -10.27
N LEU A 150 -25.04 7.41 -10.37
CA LEU A 150 -25.18 6.06 -9.82
C LEU A 150 -25.30 6.10 -8.29
N TRP A 151 -24.43 6.84 -7.61
CA TRP A 151 -24.48 6.99 -6.15
C TRP A 151 -25.74 7.71 -5.69
N SER A 152 -26.22 8.71 -6.42
CA SER A 152 -27.52 9.34 -6.15
C SER A 152 -28.69 8.35 -6.29
N SER A 153 -28.65 7.48 -7.30
CA SER A 153 -29.66 6.43 -7.50
C SER A 153 -29.64 5.40 -6.38
N VAL A 154 -28.45 4.97 -5.93
CA VAL A 154 -28.28 4.05 -4.80
C VAL A 154 -28.81 4.67 -3.51
N ARG A 155 -28.50 5.94 -3.23
CA ARG A 155 -29.01 6.67 -2.05
C ARG A 155 -30.54 6.77 -2.04
N ALA A 156 -31.13 7.10 -3.19
CA ALA A 156 -32.58 7.12 -3.34
C ALA A 156 -33.21 5.73 -3.08
N TRP A 157 -32.57 4.65 -3.57
CA TRP A 157 -33.04 3.28 -3.36
C TRP A 157 -33.02 2.84 -1.88
N ILE A 158 -32.01 3.26 -1.11
CA ILE A 158 -31.94 2.99 0.34
C ILE A 158 -32.72 4.00 1.19
N GLY A 159 -33.42 4.96 0.57
CA GLY A 159 -34.25 5.95 1.25
C GLY A 159 -33.47 7.08 1.95
N LEU A 160 -32.20 7.28 1.60
CA LEU A 160 -31.40 8.39 2.13
C LEU A 160 -31.63 9.66 1.30
N LEU A 161 -32.19 10.69 1.93
CA LEU A 161 -32.31 12.05 1.41
C LEU A 161 -31.19 12.89 2.03
N SER A 162 -30.01 12.89 1.43
CA SER A 162 -28.88 13.72 1.89
C SER A 162 -28.45 14.69 0.79
N VAL A 163 -28.06 15.91 1.18
CA VAL A 163 -27.45 16.90 0.29
C VAL A 163 -26.09 16.37 -0.14
N ASP A 164 -25.74 16.49 -1.42
CA ASP A 164 -24.43 16.08 -1.91
C ASP A 164 -23.32 16.82 -1.16
N PRO A 165 -22.51 16.11 -0.35
CA PRO A 165 -21.45 16.77 0.39
C PRO A 165 -20.38 17.27 -0.59
N LEU A 166 -19.92 18.50 -0.38
CA LEU A 166 -18.82 19.09 -1.15
C LEU A 166 -17.48 18.40 -0.86
N THR A 167 -17.38 17.74 0.28
CA THR A 167 -16.18 17.11 0.81
C THR A 167 -16.47 15.68 1.28
N LEU A 168 -15.58 14.73 0.98
CA LEU A 168 -15.75 13.31 1.33
C LEU A 168 -15.97 13.09 2.83
N SER A 169 -15.32 13.88 3.68
CA SER A 169 -15.46 13.81 5.14
C SER A 169 -16.89 14.12 5.60
N ASP A 170 -17.60 15.02 4.92
CA ASP A 170 -18.98 15.39 5.26
C ASP A 170 -19.99 14.32 4.82
N HIS A 171 -19.57 13.31 4.04
CA HIS A 171 -20.40 12.13 3.76
C HIS A 171 -20.40 11.14 4.94
N PHE A 172 -19.39 11.22 5.82
CA PHE A 172 -19.22 10.31 6.95
C PHE A 172 -19.52 10.96 8.30
N LEU A 173 -19.86 12.26 8.36
CA LEU A 173 -20.36 12.96 9.54
C LEU A 173 -21.87 13.13 9.46
#